data_AF-A0A1L7NQ21-F1
#
_entry.id   AF-A0A1L7NQ21-F1
#
_cell.length_a   1.000
_cell.length_b   1.000
_cell.length_c   1.000
_cell.angle_alpha   90.00
_cell.angle_beta   90.00
_cell.angle_gamma   90.00
#
_symmetry.space_group_name_H-M   'P 1'
#
loop_
_entity.id
_entity.type
_entity.pdbx_description
1 polymer ?
#
loop_
_entity_poly.entity_id
_entity_poly.type
_entity_poly.pdbx_seq_one_letter_code
_entity_poly.pdbx_strand_id
1 'polypeptide(L)'
;MHTNGIDWITGMLDPERFALSSKKTTDGHLLTLEHRRTGLKAELAVGPDAAAVNSMETMSTLCGMLAKTFTDAKLHETGKHEFAKQVRCFYANQLIEVISQHGRCFFFNAKNDRVAQLVYDGTVYLIDEKSGNKVVLRTNGSWEGFGHGGTLRDLVTMMRDYVMKGDRIGMHFIGIQRTFGKGNVWGYPEDQMEACRAAARLLPITIEKESERAA
;
A
#
# COMPACT_ATOMS: atom_id res chain seq x y z
N MET A 1 13.00 8.35 -23.61
CA MET A 1 13.46 6.95 -23.39
C MET A 1 12.57 6.33 -22.33
N HIS A 2 11.56 5.56 -22.72
CA HIS A 2 10.67 4.82 -21.82
C HIS A 2 10.57 3.38 -22.34
N THR A 3 11.52 2.55 -21.93
CA THR A 3 11.57 1.12 -22.20
C THR A 3 11.86 0.38 -20.90
N ASN A 4 11.00 0.53 -19.89
CA ASN A 4 11.07 -0.23 -18.63
C ASN A 4 9.78 -1.04 -18.36
N GLY A 5 8.81 -1.05 -19.28
CA GLY A 5 7.50 -1.69 -19.06
C GLY A 5 7.48 -3.22 -19.17
N ILE A 6 8.49 -3.83 -19.81
CA ILE A 6 8.57 -5.30 -20.01
C ILE A 6 9.33 -5.99 -18.85
N ASP A 7 10.19 -5.25 -18.16
CA ASP A 7 11.08 -5.79 -17.12
C ASP A 7 10.36 -6.01 -15.78
N TRP A 8 9.41 -5.14 -15.43
CA TRP A 8 8.77 -5.18 -14.11
C TRP A 8 7.82 -6.38 -13.92
N ILE A 9 7.05 -6.80 -14.95
CA ILE A 9 6.17 -7.99 -14.87
C ILE A 9 7.00 -9.26 -14.74
N THR A 10 8.07 -9.35 -15.53
CA THR A 10 8.98 -10.50 -15.53
C THR A 10 9.67 -10.65 -14.18
N GLY A 11 10.01 -9.53 -13.52
CA GLY A 11 10.51 -9.52 -12.13
C GLY A 11 9.44 -9.75 -11.05
N MET A 12 8.15 -9.56 -11.36
CA MET A 12 7.05 -9.74 -10.43
C MET A 12 6.55 -11.19 -10.36
N LEU A 13 6.56 -11.90 -11.50
CA LEU A 13 6.04 -13.26 -11.64
C LEU A 13 7.16 -14.30 -11.73
N ASP A 14 7.93 -14.39 -10.64
CA ASP A 14 8.90 -15.48 -10.45
C ASP A 14 8.19 -16.85 -10.54
N PRO A 15 8.50 -17.70 -11.53
CA PRO A 15 7.81 -18.96 -11.75
C PRO A 15 8.00 -19.97 -10.59
N GLU A 16 9.04 -19.79 -9.75
CA GLU A 16 9.23 -20.59 -8.53
C GLU A 16 8.26 -20.19 -7.42
N ARG A 17 7.74 -18.95 -7.45
CA ARG A 17 6.80 -18.41 -6.46
C ARG A 17 5.36 -18.46 -6.93
N PHE A 18 5.15 -18.28 -8.23
CA PHE A 18 3.83 -18.09 -8.80
C PHE A 18 3.53 -19.11 -9.90
N ALA A 19 2.27 -19.50 -9.98
CA ALA A 19 1.72 -20.20 -11.12
C ALA A 19 0.67 -19.30 -11.78
N LEU A 20 0.93 -18.86 -13.01
CA LEU A 20 -0.03 -18.16 -13.83
C LEU A 20 -0.68 -19.17 -14.79
N SER A 21 -2.00 -19.14 -14.89
CA SER A 21 -2.77 -19.98 -15.82
C SER A 21 -3.91 -19.19 -16.45
N SER A 22 -4.34 -19.62 -17.63
CA SER A 22 -5.47 -19.04 -18.36
C SER A 22 -6.44 -20.15 -18.76
N LYS A 23 -7.73 -19.92 -18.51
CA LYS A 23 -8.82 -20.79 -18.94
C LYS A 23 -9.73 -20.02 -19.90
N LYS A 24 -9.95 -20.56 -21.09
CA LYS A 24 -10.91 -19.98 -22.05
C LYS A 24 -12.34 -20.12 -21.50
N THR A 25 -13.11 -19.05 -21.63
CA THR A 25 -14.52 -18.95 -21.23
C THR A 25 -15.36 -18.48 -22.42
N THR A 26 -16.68 -18.45 -22.28
CA THR A 26 -17.59 -17.96 -23.33
C THR A 26 -17.29 -16.50 -23.71
N ASP A 27 -16.92 -15.68 -22.72
CA ASP A 27 -16.78 -14.22 -22.86
C ASP A 27 -15.32 -13.76 -22.97
N GLY A 28 -14.36 -14.68 -23.01
CA GLY A 28 -12.93 -14.38 -23.09
C GLY A 28 -12.08 -15.37 -22.32
N HIS A 29 -11.25 -14.88 -21.41
CA HIS A 29 -10.33 -15.70 -20.61
C HIS A 29 -10.47 -15.40 -19.12
N LEU A 30 -10.39 -16.45 -18.30
CA LEU A 30 -10.19 -16.32 -16.85
C LEU A 30 -8.71 -16.56 -16.58
N LEU A 31 -8.04 -15.55 -16.04
CA LEU A 31 -6.64 -15.65 -15.61
C LEU A 31 -6.60 -15.96 -14.13
N THR A 32 -5.81 -16.95 -13.74
CA THR A 32 -5.60 -17.32 -12.34
C THR A 32 -4.13 -17.19 -12.01
N LEU A 33 -3.82 -16.36 -11.02
CA LEU A 33 -2.49 -16.27 -10.41
C LEU A 33 -2.53 -16.92 -9.04
N GLU A 34 -1.71 -17.96 -8.87
CA GLU A 34 -1.59 -18.70 -7.61
C GLU A 34 -0.21 -18.47 -7.01
N HIS A 35 -0.15 -18.13 -5.72
CA HIS A 35 1.09 -18.16 -4.98
C HIS A 35 1.36 -19.57 -4.46
N ARG A 36 2.39 -20.22 -4.99
CA ARG A 36 2.65 -21.66 -4.80
C ARG A 36 2.81 -22.07 -3.35
N ARG A 37 3.48 -21.24 -2.53
CA ARG A 37 3.76 -21.56 -1.12
C ARG A 37 2.53 -21.48 -0.23
N THR A 38 1.57 -20.60 -0.54
CA THR A 38 0.38 -20.40 0.31
C THR A 38 -0.89 -21.00 -0.30
N GLY A 39 -0.88 -21.32 -1.60
CA GLY A 39 -2.05 -21.75 -2.35
C GLY A 39 -3.09 -20.64 -2.58
N LEU A 40 -2.83 -19.40 -2.16
CA LEU A 40 -3.75 -18.28 -2.38
C LEU A 40 -3.81 -17.92 -3.86
N LYS A 41 -5.01 -17.55 -4.30
CA LYS A 41 -5.33 -17.29 -5.70
C LYS A 41 -5.93 -15.92 -5.89
N ALA A 42 -5.67 -15.33 -7.04
CA ALA A 42 -6.44 -14.23 -7.60
C ALA A 42 -6.92 -14.63 -9.00
N GLU A 43 -8.12 -14.21 -9.33
CA GLU A 43 -8.77 -14.54 -10.60
C GLU A 43 -9.29 -13.27 -11.27
N LEU A 44 -8.97 -13.08 -12.55
CA LEU A 44 -9.39 -11.93 -13.32
C LEU A 44 -9.97 -12.38 -14.66
N ALA A 45 -11.22 -12.03 -14.91
CA ALA A 45 -11.83 -12.18 -16.22
C ALA A 45 -11.31 -11.08 -17.15
N VAL A 46 -10.82 -11.47 -18.31
CA VAL A 46 -10.38 -10.57 -19.38
C VAL A 46 -11.13 -10.90 -20.66
N GLY A 47 -11.31 -9.90 -21.52
CA GLY A 47 -11.99 -10.07 -22.80
C GLY A 47 -11.30 -11.08 -23.73
N PRO A 48 -11.89 -11.36 -24.90
CA PRO A 48 -11.41 -12.37 -25.83
C PRO A 48 -10.09 -12.00 -26.53
N ASP A 49 -9.63 -10.77 -26.38
CA ASP A 49 -8.38 -10.31 -26.98
C ASP A 49 -7.16 -10.92 -26.29
N ALA A 50 -6.37 -11.68 -27.05
CA ALA A 50 -5.13 -12.30 -26.58
C ALA A 50 -4.08 -11.25 -26.13
N ALA A 51 -4.12 -10.03 -26.65
CA ALA A 51 -3.25 -8.95 -26.19
C ALA A 51 -3.62 -8.49 -24.77
N ALA A 52 -4.92 -8.51 -24.43
CA ALA A 52 -5.39 -8.16 -23.09
C ALA A 52 -4.93 -9.18 -22.02
N VAL A 53 -4.83 -10.47 -22.39
CA VAL A 53 -4.36 -11.54 -21.49
C VAL A 53 -2.94 -11.29 -20.97
N ASN A 54 -2.05 -10.79 -21.83
CA ASN A 54 -0.65 -10.56 -21.49
C ASN A 54 -0.34 -9.08 -21.23
N SER A 55 -1.37 -8.26 -21.03
CA SER A 55 -1.17 -6.83 -20.85
C SER A 55 -0.56 -6.51 -19.48
N MET A 56 0.18 -5.42 -19.45
CA MET A 56 0.79 -4.87 -18.24
C MET A 56 -0.24 -4.53 -17.16
N GLU A 57 -1.33 -3.92 -17.58
CA GLU A 57 -2.44 -3.53 -16.71
C GLU A 57 -3.14 -4.76 -16.11
N THR A 58 -3.34 -5.79 -16.92
CA THR A 58 -3.93 -7.07 -16.49
C THR A 58 -3.09 -7.74 -15.41
N MET A 59 -1.77 -7.86 -15.63
CA MET A 59 -0.87 -8.49 -14.66
C MET A 59 -0.74 -7.67 -13.37
N SER A 60 -0.69 -6.33 -13.49
CA SER A 60 -0.71 -5.42 -12.35
C SER A 60 -1.96 -5.62 -11.50
N THR A 61 -3.13 -5.65 -12.16
CA THR A 61 -4.42 -5.87 -11.51
C THR A 61 -4.46 -7.22 -10.80
N LEU A 62 -4.06 -8.29 -11.47
CA LEU A 62 -4.08 -9.65 -10.92
C LEU A 62 -3.13 -9.78 -9.71
N CYS A 63 -1.95 -9.17 -9.76
CA CYS A 63 -1.03 -9.13 -8.63
C CYS A 63 -1.54 -8.27 -7.48
N GLY A 64 -2.21 -7.15 -7.79
CA GLY A 64 -2.89 -6.34 -6.79
C GLY A 64 -3.99 -7.12 -6.07
N MET A 65 -4.81 -7.87 -6.82
CA MET A 65 -5.83 -8.76 -6.25
C MET A 65 -5.21 -9.82 -5.34
N LEU A 66 -4.13 -10.48 -5.77
CA LEU A 66 -3.46 -11.48 -4.95
C LEU A 66 -2.84 -10.88 -3.69
N ALA A 67 -2.21 -9.70 -3.80
CA ALA A 67 -1.68 -8.96 -2.67
C ALA A 67 -2.79 -8.59 -1.68
N LYS A 68 -3.96 -8.16 -2.16
CA LYS A 68 -5.14 -7.95 -1.32
C LYS A 68 -5.52 -9.24 -0.56
N THR A 69 -5.63 -10.37 -1.26
CA THR A 69 -5.94 -11.68 -0.65
C THR A 69 -4.94 -12.04 0.46
N PHE A 70 -3.65 -11.80 0.25
CA PHE A 70 -2.62 -11.96 1.27
C PHE A 70 -2.90 -11.11 2.51
N THR A 71 -3.20 -9.82 2.30
CA THR A 71 -3.45 -8.91 3.42
C THR A 71 -4.73 -9.25 4.18
N ASP A 72 -5.78 -9.69 3.48
CA ASP A 72 -7.04 -10.16 4.09
C ASP A 72 -6.79 -11.43 4.92
N ALA A 73 -5.94 -12.34 4.43
CA ALA A 73 -5.50 -13.53 5.15
C ALA A 73 -4.44 -13.23 6.23
N LYS A 74 -4.07 -11.96 6.45
CA LYS A 74 -3.02 -11.52 7.39
C LYS A 74 -1.67 -12.20 7.14
N LEU A 75 -1.37 -12.54 5.89
CA LEU A 75 -0.11 -13.14 5.47
C LEU A 75 0.88 -12.08 4.97
N HIS A 76 2.16 -12.29 5.27
CA HIS A 76 3.23 -11.42 4.79
C HIS A 76 4.03 -12.09 3.69
N GLU A 77 4.50 -11.26 2.77
CA GLU A 77 5.53 -11.63 1.82
C GLU A 77 6.78 -10.79 2.11
N THR A 78 7.91 -11.47 2.25
CA THR A 78 9.16 -10.87 2.73
C THR A 78 10.16 -10.72 1.60
N GLY A 79 11.01 -9.70 1.69
CA GLY A 79 12.10 -9.49 0.73
C GLY A 79 11.88 -8.30 -0.19
N LYS A 80 12.77 -8.18 -1.19
CA LYS A 80 12.88 -7.02 -2.08
C LYS A 80 12.23 -7.21 -3.46
N HIS A 81 11.63 -8.37 -3.71
CA HIS A 81 10.95 -8.63 -4.98
C HIS A 81 9.66 -7.82 -5.09
N GLU A 82 9.20 -7.62 -6.33
CA GLU A 82 8.12 -6.68 -6.66
C GLU A 82 6.80 -7.02 -5.97
N PHE A 83 6.44 -8.31 -5.91
CA PHE A 83 5.22 -8.74 -5.21
C PHE A 83 5.25 -8.45 -3.69
N ALA A 84 6.40 -8.57 -3.02
CA ALA A 84 6.51 -8.21 -1.61
C ALA A 84 6.28 -6.71 -1.38
N LYS A 85 6.77 -5.86 -2.30
CA LYS A 85 6.50 -4.41 -2.28
C LYS A 85 5.01 -4.13 -2.51
N GLN A 86 4.36 -4.86 -3.42
CA GLN A 86 2.91 -4.75 -3.64
C GLN A 86 2.13 -5.07 -2.36
N VAL A 87 2.43 -6.18 -1.68
CA VAL A 87 1.80 -6.56 -0.40
C VAL A 87 2.03 -5.47 0.67
N ARG A 88 3.25 -4.92 0.76
CA ARG A 88 3.53 -3.79 1.67
C ARG A 88 2.75 -2.53 1.32
N CYS A 89 2.53 -2.25 0.03
CA CYS A 89 1.70 -1.12 -0.41
C CYS A 89 0.26 -1.27 0.07
N PHE A 90 -0.31 -2.48 0.01
CA PHE A 90 -1.63 -2.76 0.59
C PHE A 90 -1.68 -2.53 2.11
N TYR A 91 -0.68 -2.97 2.87
CA TYR A 91 -0.63 -2.67 4.30
C TYR A 91 -0.45 -1.18 4.61
N ALA A 92 0.29 -0.45 3.78
CA ALA A 92 0.38 1.00 3.92
C ALA A 92 -0.99 1.68 3.68
N ASN A 93 -1.75 1.21 2.70
CA ASN A 93 -3.12 1.67 2.47
C ASN A 93 -4.07 1.32 3.61
N GLN A 94 -3.93 0.16 4.25
CA GLN A 94 -4.70 -0.14 5.46
C GLN A 94 -4.39 0.83 6.61
N LEU A 95 -3.14 1.31 6.72
CA LEU A 95 -2.81 2.34 7.72
C LEU A 95 -3.43 3.70 7.36
N ILE A 96 -3.45 4.07 6.08
CA ILE A 96 -4.15 5.28 5.62
C ILE A 96 -5.64 5.19 5.94
N GLU A 97 -6.27 4.05 5.67
CA GLU A 97 -7.68 3.76 6.00
C GLU A 97 -7.95 3.89 7.50
N VAL A 98 -7.10 3.31 8.36
CA VAL A 98 -7.23 3.47 9.81
C VAL A 98 -7.21 4.95 10.20
N ILE A 99 -6.24 5.72 9.68
CA ILE A 99 -6.12 7.15 10.02
C ILE A 99 -7.33 7.95 9.51
N SER A 100 -7.87 7.57 8.35
CA SER A 100 -9.00 8.25 7.71
C SER A 100 -10.33 8.07 8.45
N GLN A 101 -10.44 7.00 9.25
CA GLN A 101 -11.63 6.68 10.03
C GLN A 101 -11.64 7.29 11.44
N HIS A 102 -10.58 7.99 11.85
CA HIS A 102 -10.46 8.51 13.22
C HIS A 102 -10.24 10.03 13.28
N GLY A 103 -10.67 10.63 14.39
CA GLY A 103 -10.36 12.02 14.72
C GLY A 103 -10.78 13.01 13.64
N ARG A 104 -9.80 13.61 12.96
CA ARG A 104 -10.04 14.61 11.90
C ARG A 104 -10.18 14.00 10.50
N CYS A 105 -10.23 12.67 10.40
CA CYS A 105 -10.34 11.93 9.14
C CYS A 105 -9.27 12.34 8.13
N PHE A 106 -8.00 12.34 8.54
CA PHE A 106 -6.93 12.68 7.60
C PHE A 106 -6.89 11.69 6.45
N PHE A 107 -6.48 12.13 5.26
CA PHE A 107 -6.55 11.36 4.03
C PHE A 107 -7.98 11.01 3.55
N PHE A 108 -9.06 11.50 4.18
CA PHE A 108 -10.41 11.36 3.67
C PHE A 108 -10.99 12.68 3.18
N ASN A 109 -11.68 12.63 2.04
CA ASN A 109 -12.45 13.74 1.50
C ASN A 109 -13.94 13.39 1.42
N ALA A 110 -14.74 13.99 2.31
CA ALA A 110 -16.18 13.76 2.36
C ALA A 110 -16.92 14.22 1.08
N LYS A 111 -16.43 15.24 0.37
CA LYS A 111 -17.10 15.75 -0.84
C LYS A 111 -17.03 14.73 -1.99
N ASN A 112 -15.92 14.03 -2.08
CA ASN A 112 -15.66 13.07 -3.15
C ASN A 112 -15.84 11.60 -2.72
N ASP A 113 -16.16 11.38 -1.43
CA ASP A 113 -16.19 10.07 -0.79
C ASP A 113 -14.94 9.24 -1.11
N ARG A 114 -13.76 9.82 -0.87
CA ARG A 114 -12.48 9.24 -1.28
C ARG A 114 -11.48 9.24 -0.13
N VAL A 115 -10.78 8.13 0.02
CA VAL A 115 -9.57 8.01 0.84
C VAL A 115 -8.33 8.09 -0.06
N ALA A 116 -7.28 8.77 0.39
CA ALA A 116 -6.01 8.82 -0.33
C ALA A 116 -5.42 7.41 -0.43
N GLN A 117 -4.67 7.13 -1.50
CA GLN A 117 -4.17 5.78 -1.73
C GLN A 117 -2.73 5.79 -2.24
N LEU A 118 -1.85 5.02 -1.61
CA LEU A 118 -0.56 4.69 -2.18
C LEU A 118 -0.72 3.63 -3.26
N VAL A 119 -0.03 3.84 -4.38
CA VAL A 119 0.03 2.90 -5.48
C VAL A 119 1.49 2.60 -5.79
N TYR A 120 1.75 1.36 -6.18
CA TYR A 120 3.06 0.87 -6.57
C TYR A 120 3.00 0.29 -7.98
N ASP A 121 3.83 0.82 -8.88
CA ASP A 121 4.00 0.36 -10.27
C ASP A 121 5.49 0.17 -10.63
N GLY A 122 6.32 -0.10 -9.62
CA GLY A 122 7.78 0.06 -9.68
C GLY A 122 8.25 1.36 -9.03
N THR A 123 7.38 2.38 -8.99
CA THR A 123 7.53 3.58 -8.17
C THR A 123 6.33 3.74 -7.24
N VAL A 124 6.55 4.32 -6.06
CA VAL A 124 5.46 4.62 -5.13
C VAL A 124 4.98 6.06 -5.32
N TYR A 125 3.67 6.22 -5.47
CA TYR A 125 3.00 7.51 -5.52
C TYR A 125 1.74 7.51 -4.66
N LEU A 126 1.31 8.70 -4.25
CA LEU A 126 0.04 8.89 -3.55
C LEU A 126 -0.99 9.41 -4.55
N ILE A 127 -2.19 8.85 -4.53
CA ILE A 127 -3.39 9.43 -5.14
C ILE A 127 -4.06 10.27 -4.06
N ASP A 128 -4.09 11.58 -4.26
CA ASP A 128 -4.64 12.55 -3.30
C ASP A 128 -6.16 12.43 -3.17
N GLU A 129 -6.68 12.48 -1.94
CA GLU A 129 -8.10 12.28 -1.66
C GLU A 129 -8.99 13.40 -2.22
N LYS A 130 -8.45 14.62 -2.29
CA LYS A 130 -9.20 15.81 -2.69
C LYS A 130 -9.28 15.97 -4.21
N SER A 131 -8.18 15.72 -4.91
CA SER A 131 -8.06 15.93 -6.35
C SER A 131 -8.11 14.64 -7.14
N GLY A 132 -7.65 13.52 -6.58
CA GLY A 132 -7.41 12.27 -7.31
C GLY A 132 -6.13 12.30 -8.14
N ASN A 133 -5.33 13.36 -8.02
CA ASN A 133 -4.11 13.50 -8.78
C ASN A 133 -2.99 12.67 -8.16
N LYS A 134 -2.08 12.22 -9.03
CA LYS A 134 -0.85 11.55 -8.63
C LYS A 134 0.13 12.55 -8.02
N VAL A 135 0.45 12.35 -6.74
CA VAL A 135 1.46 13.08 -5.97
C VAL A 135 2.75 12.25 -5.95
N VAL A 136 3.82 12.84 -6.48
CA VAL A 136 5.14 12.20 -6.53
C VAL A 136 5.87 12.40 -5.19
N LEU A 137 6.24 11.30 -4.53
CA LEU A 137 6.81 11.29 -3.18
C LEU A 137 8.32 11.58 -3.18
N ARG A 138 8.70 12.81 -3.54
CA ARG A 138 10.10 13.24 -3.60
C ARG A 138 10.70 13.39 -2.20
N THR A 139 11.99 13.07 -2.04
CA THR A 139 12.68 13.25 -0.75
C THR A 139 12.78 14.73 -0.34
N ASN A 140 12.99 15.63 -1.31
CA ASN A 140 13.16 17.07 -1.08
C ASN A 140 12.15 17.91 -1.85
N GLY A 141 11.96 19.18 -1.44
CA GLY A 141 11.09 20.16 -2.11
C GLY A 141 9.63 20.07 -1.65
N SER A 142 8.73 20.85 -2.25
CA SER A 142 7.29 20.69 -2.02
C SER A 142 6.75 19.49 -2.83
N TRP A 143 5.71 18.84 -2.31
CA TRP A 143 4.94 17.86 -3.08
C TRP A 143 3.78 18.60 -3.71
N GLU A 144 3.86 18.83 -5.01
CA GLU A 144 2.76 19.41 -5.76
C GLU A 144 1.51 18.53 -5.60
N GLY A 145 0.40 19.14 -5.20
CA GLY A 145 -0.86 18.45 -4.95
C GLY A 145 -1.04 17.85 -3.54
N PHE A 146 -0.01 17.85 -2.67
CA PHE A 146 -0.18 17.35 -1.30
C PHE A 146 -0.75 18.42 -0.36
N GLY A 147 -1.98 18.23 0.10
CA GLY A 147 -2.72 19.22 0.91
C GLY A 147 -2.50 19.17 2.42
N HIS A 148 -1.73 18.20 2.93
CA HIS A 148 -1.56 17.98 4.37
C HIS A 148 -0.29 18.64 4.96
N GLY A 149 -0.26 18.76 6.29
CA GLY A 149 0.88 19.33 7.01
C GLY A 149 2.12 18.42 7.04
N GLY A 150 3.26 18.99 7.48
CA GLY A 150 4.57 18.32 7.47
C GLY A 150 4.60 16.95 8.16
N THR A 151 3.96 16.80 9.32
CA THR A 151 3.93 15.50 10.02
C THR A 151 3.28 14.39 9.20
N LEU A 152 2.23 14.70 8.43
CA LEU A 152 1.57 13.71 7.57
C LEU A 152 2.41 13.42 6.32
N ARG A 153 3.13 14.41 5.81
CA ARG A 153 4.11 14.20 4.74
C ARG A 153 5.22 13.25 5.17
N ASP A 154 5.76 13.43 6.38
CA ASP A 154 6.80 12.56 6.93
C ASP A 154 6.26 11.13 7.10
N LEU A 155 5.01 11.00 7.56
CA LEU A 155 4.35 9.69 7.65
C LEU A 155 4.21 9.00 6.30
N VAL A 156 3.75 9.72 5.26
CA VAL A 156 3.66 9.17 3.90
C VAL A 156 5.05 8.80 3.36
N THR A 157 6.09 9.55 3.73
CA THR A 157 7.49 9.22 3.39
C THR A 157 7.94 7.92 4.08
N MET A 158 7.59 7.72 5.34
CA MET A 158 7.85 6.48 6.06
C MET A 158 7.07 5.30 5.46
N MET A 159 5.83 5.51 5.04
CA MET A 159 5.04 4.50 4.32
C MET A 159 5.68 4.11 2.98
N ARG A 160 6.18 5.09 2.21
CA ARG A 160 6.95 4.83 0.99
C ARG A 160 8.18 3.98 1.27
N ASP A 161 8.94 4.32 2.33
CA ASP A 161 10.14 3.58 2.71
C ASP A 161 9.81 2.16 3.18
N TYR A 162 8.70 1.97 3.91
CA TYR A 162 8.17 0.65 4.20
C TYR A 162 7.88 -0.14 2.92
N VAL A 163 7.17 0.45 1.95
CA VAL A 163 6.89 -0.23 0.66
C VAL A 163 8.18 -0.64 -0.04
N MET A 164 9.11 0.29 -0.21
CA MET A 164 10.32 0.08 -1.01
C MET A 164 11.37 -0.81 -0.31
N LYS A 165 11.54 -0.65 1.00
CA LYS A 165 12.67 -1.21 1.76
C LYS A 165 12.24 -2.22 2.82
N GLY A 166 10.99 -2.13 3.29
CA GLY A 166 10.48 -2.93 4.42
C GLY A 166 10.67 -2.25 5.78
N ASP A 167 11.11 -0.99 5.82
CA ASP A 167 11.36 -0.23 7.05
C ASP A 167 10.03 0.05 7.78
N ARG A 168 9.81 -0.61 8.92
CA ARG A 168 8.56 -0.48 9.69
C ARG A 168 8.49 0.86 10.44
N ILE A 169 7.28 1.37 10.61
CA ILE A 169 7.00 2.65 11.26
C ILE A 169 6.88 2.45 12.77
N GLY A 170 7.72 3.13 13.54
CA GLY A 170 7.61 3.12 15.00
C GLY A 170 6.28 3.73 15.47
N MET A 171 5.59 3.07 16.40
CA MET A 171 4.28 3.52 16.90
C MET A 171 4.24 4.95 17.43
N HIS A 172 5.38 5.48 17.91
CA HIS A 172 5.52 6.86 18.37
C HIS A 172 5.30 7.93 17.27
N PHE A 173 5.38 7.55 15.98
CA PHE A 173 5.05 8.43 14.86
C PHE A 173 3.54 8.53 14.60
N ILE A 174 2.73 7.62 15.14
CA ILE A 174 1.28 7.64 15.00
C ILE A 174 0.69 8.61 16.02
N GLY A 175 0.41 9.83 15.55
CA GLY A 175 -0.07 10.94 16.37
C GLY A 175 0.93 11.33 17.45
N ILE A 176 2.11 11.81 17.05
CA ILE A 176 3.20 12.23 17.96
C ILE A 176 2.65 13.07 19.12
N GLN A 177 3.02 12.73 20.35
CA GLN A 177 2.65 13.51 21.54
C GLN A 177 3.32 14.88 21.48
N ARG A 178 2.60 15.94 21.86
CA ARG A 178 3.20 17.28 21.93
C ARG A 178 4.22 17.32 23.06
N THR A 179 5.38 17.92 22.80
CA THR A 179 6.41 18.16 23.84
C THR A 179 5.91 19.13 24.90
N PHE A 180 5.05 20.08 24.51
CA PHE A 180 4.45 21.08 25.39
C PHE A 180 2.93 21.11 25.20
N GLY A 181 2.19 21.12 26.31
CA GLY A 181 0.72 21.09 26.31
C GLY A 181 0.14 19.68 26.30
N LYS A 182 -1.19 19.61 26.31
CA LYS A 182 -1.93 18.33 26.29
C LYS A 182 -2.23 17.90 24.85
N GLY A 183 -2.23 16.59 24.62
CA GLY A 183 -2.67 15.97 23.36
C GLY A 183 -1.56 15.78 22.32
N ASN A 184 -1.98 15.37 21.12
CA ASN A 184 -1.10 15.00 20.02
C ASN A 184 -1.00 16.10 18.95
N VAL A 185 0.04 16.03 18.12
CA VAL A 185 0.29 17.02 17.05
C VAL A 185 -0.79 17.03 15.97
N TRP A 186 -1.50 15.92 15.79
CA TRP A 186 -2.62 15.80 14.86
C TRP A 186 -3.90 16.48 15.36
N GLY A 187 -3.96 16.76 16.67
CA GLY A 187 -5.12 17.36 17.33
C GLY A 187 -6.32 16.42 17.41
N TYR A 188 -6.09 15.10 17.39
CA TYR A 188 -7.15 14.13 17.62
C TYR A 188 -7.57 14.16 19.09
N PRO A 189 -8.86 14.01 19.41
CA PRO A 189 -9.30 13.62 20.75
C PRO A 189 -8.54 12.38 21.25
N GLU A 190 -8.38 12.26 22.57
CA GLU A 190 -7.57 11.21 23.18
C GLU A 190 -8.10 9.81 22.86
N ASP A 191 -9.41 9.60 23.03
CA ASP A 191 -10.11 8.36 22.70
C ASP A 191 -9.95 7.98 21.22
N GLN A 192 -10.05 8.97 20.31
CA GLN A 192 -9.87 8.77 18.88
C GLN A 192 -8.41 8.42 18.51
N MET A 193 -7.45 9.04 19.20
CA MET A 193 -6.03 8.74 19.00
C MET A 193 -5.67 7.36 19.54
N GLU A 194 -6.23 6.97 20.69
CA GLU A 194 -6.05 5.63 21.25
C GLU A 194 -6.64 4.54 20.35
N ALA A 195 -7.86 4.73 19.84
CA ALA A 195 -8.49 3.83 18.88
C ALA A 195 -7.64 3.71 17.60
N CYS A 196 -7.19 4.84 17.06
CA CYS A 196 -6.31 4.86 15.89
C CYS A 196 -5.01 4.09 16.11
N ARG A 197 -4.34 4.28 17.26
CA ARG A 197 -3.12 3.55 17.60
C ARG A 197 -3.40 2.07 17.82
N ALA A 198 -4.51 1.71 18.46
CA ALA A 198 -4.89 0.31 18.67
C ALA A 198 -5.10 -0.42 17.34
N ALA A 199 -5.80 0.20 16.39
CA ALA A 199 -5.97 -0.36 15.05
C ALA A 199 -4.64 -0.42 14.28
N ALA A 200 -3.83 0.65 14.34
CA ALA A 200 -2.53 0.70 13.66
C ALA A 200 -1.53 -0.35 14.16
N ARG A 201 -1.55 -0.73 15.44
CA ARG A 201 -0.70 -1.79 16.02
C ARG A 201 -0.92 -3.17 15.41
N LEU A 202 -2.13 -3.42 14.90
CA LEU A 202 -2.45 -4.69 14.25
C LEU A 202 -1.86 -4.80 12.85
N LEU A 203 -1.35 -3.69 12.31
CA LEU A 203 -0.85 -3.64 10.95
C LEU A 203 0.66 -3.97 10.89
N PRO A 204 1.10 -4.78 9.92
CA PRO A 204 2.50 -5.15 9.75
C PRO A 204 3.42 -3.98 9.42
N ILE A 205 2.88 -2.86 8.94
CA ILE A 205 3.66 -1.64 8.70
C ILE A 205 4.18 -1.00 9.99
N THR A 206 3.53 -1.24 11.13
CA THR A 206 3.94 -0.64 12.40
C THR A 206 4.79 -1.59 13.24
N ILE A 207 5.59 -1.02 14.14
CA ILE A 207 6.37 -1.74 15.14
C ILE A 207 6.33 -0.96 16.46
N GLU A 208 6.10 -1.64 17.57
CA GLU A 208 6.36 -1.07 18.89
C GLU A 208 7.87 -0.84 19.01
N LYS A 209 8.32 0.27 19.62
CA LYS A 209 9.76 0.50 19.78
C LYS A 209 10.39 -0.78 20.33
N GLU A 210 11.41 -1.30 19.63
CA GLU A 210 12.30 -2.31 20.17
C GLU A 210 13.07 -1.62 21.30
N SER A 211 12.50 -1.59 22.50
CA SER A 211 13.30 -1.42 23.69
C SER A 211 14.22 -2.64 23.74
N GLU A 212 15.50 -2.42 23.45
CA GLU A 212 16.60 -3.35 23.67
C GLU A 212 16.72 -4.52 22.67
N ARG A 213 17.14 -4.22 21.44
CA ARG A 213 18.19 -5.05 20.78
C ARG A 213 19.46 -4.24 20.64
N ALA A 214 20.07 -3.96 21.77
CA ALA A 214 21.51 -3.78 21.87
C ALA A 214 21.92 -4.52 23.15
N ALA A 215 22.74 -5.55 22.95
CA ALA A 215 23.47 -6.26 23.99
C ALA A 215 24.41 -5.33 24.75
#